data_AF-C7E334-F1
#
_entry.id   AF-C7E334-F1
#
_cell.length_a   1.000
_cell.length_b   1.000
_cell.length_c   1.000
_cell.angle_alpha   90.00
_cell.angle_beta   90.00
_cell.angle_gamma   90.00
#
_symmetry.space_group_name_H-M   'P 1'
#
loop_
_entity.id
_entity.type
_entity.pdbx_description
1 polymer ?
#
loop_
_entity_poly.entity_id
_entity_poly.type
_entity_poly.pdbx_seq_one_letter_code
_entity_poly.pdbx_strand_id
1 'polypeptide(L)'
;GCDGNFNCETGFCKNSEQCNGAGGVPPASLAEFTLKAWGGQDFYDVSLVDGYNVPVLIDPHGGSGCKRAGGCVKDINSECPAALSVKGHNGNTVACKSGCLGYNTDQECCRGAYGTPDKCHRSATAQMFKDACPTAYSYAYDDGSSTFTCQATATYTVQFC
;
A
#
# COMPACT_ATOMS: atom_id res chain seq x y z
N GLY A 1 -8.65 6.94 -14.23
CA GLY A 1 -10.07 6.66 -14.51
C GLY A 1 -10.22 5.29 -15.12
N CYS A 2 -11.46 4.78 -15.18
CA CYS A 2 -11.80 3.57 -15.93
C CYS A 2 -12.67 3.92 -17.14
N ASP A 3 -12.50 3.21 -18.26
CA ASP A 3 -13.36 3.37 -19.44
C ASP A 3 -14.66 2.53 -19.33
N GLY A 4 -15.52 2.63 -20.35
CA GLY A 4 -16.77 1.87 -20.42
C GLY A 4 -16.62 0.35 -20.54
N ASN A 5 -15.40 -0.16 -20.72
CA ASN A 5 -15.06 -1.58 -20.74
C ASN A 5 -14.36 -2.02 -19.44
N PHE A 6 -14.39 -1.18 -18.39
CA PHE A 6 -13.71 -1.39 -17.13
C PHE A 6 -12.19 -1.55 -17.25
N ASN A 7 -11.57 -0.99 -18.30
CA ASN A 7 -10.12 -0.81 -18.31
C ASN A 7 -9.79 0.39 -17.43
N CYS A 8 -9.08 0.15 -16.33
CA CYS A 8 -8.71 1.17 -15.35
C CYS A 8 -7.24 1.54 -15.48
N GLU A 9 -6.92 2.84 -15.41
CA GLU A 9 -5.54 3.34 -15.44
C GLU A 9 -4.68 2.82 -14.27
N THR A 10 -5.30 2.53 -13.12
CA THR A 10 -4.64 2.00 -11.92
C THR A 10 -5.55 0.99 -11.22
N GLY A 11 -4.99 -0.01 -10.55
CA GLY A 11 -5.78 -0.98 -9.77
C GLY A 11 -6.69 -1.87 -10.62
N PHE A 12 -6.44 -1.98 -11.93
CA PHE A 12 -7.19 -2.88 -12.81
C PHE A 12 -7.04 -4.32 -12.33
N CYS A 13 -8.15 -5.03 -12.17
CA CYS A 13 -8.15 -6.45 -11.79
C CYS A 13 -8.75 -7.34 -12.90
N LYS A 14 -9.76 -6.84 -13.61
CA LYS A 14 -10.39 -7.44 -14.79
C LYS A 14 -11.37 -6.45 -15.43
N ASN A 15 -11.83 -6.76 -16.64
CA ASN A 15 -12.86 -6.01 -17.36
C ASN A 15 -14.27 -6.18 -16.78
N SER A 16 -14.45 -5.96 -15.47
CA SER A 16 -15.75 -5.92 -14.81
C SER A 16 -15.61 -5.32 -13.41
N GLU A 17 -16.71 -4.75 -12.88
CA GLU A 17 -16.75 -4.14 -11.55
C GLU A 17 -16.30 -5.07 -10.42
N GLN A 18 -16.62 -6.36 -10.52
CA GLN A 18 -16.26 -7.36 -9.51
C GLN A 18 -14.94 -8.02 -9.89
N CYS A 19 -13.92 -7.94 -9.03
CA CYS A 19 -12.61 -8.54 -9.32
C CYS A 19 -12.59 -10.08 -9.29
N ASN A 20 -13.61 -10.75 -8.74
CA ASN A 20 -13.74 -12.22 -8.70
C ASN A 20 -12.48 -12.96 -8.23
N GLY A 21 -11.79 -12.42 -7.21
CA GLY A 21 -10.57 -12.99 -6.65
C GLY A 21 -9.28 -12.63 -7.41
N ALA A 22 -9.35 -11.91 -8.54
CA ALA A 22 -8.17 -11.32 -9.15
C ALA A 22 -7.65 -10.15 -8.29
N GLY A 23 -6.33 -10.09 -8.10
CA GLY A 23 -5.67 -8.95 -7.47
C GLY A 23 -5.63 -7.73 -8.41
N GLY A 24 -5.57 -6.53 -7.83
CA GLY A 24 -5.32 -5.32 -8.60
C GLY A 24 -3.89 -5.33 -9.16
N VAL A 25 -3.72 -4.93 -10.42
CA VAL A 25 -2.41 -4.80 -11.06
C VAL A 25 -1.65 -3.62 -10.42
N PRO A 26 -0.46 -3.84 -9.85
CA PRO A 26 0.36 -2.76 -9.29
C PRO A 26 0.80 -1.73 -10.35
N PRO A 27 0.99 -0.44 -9.98
CA PRO A 27 1.03 0.05 -8.61
C PRO A 27 -0.37 0.29 -8.01
N ALA A 28 -0.57 -0.18 -6.79
CA ALA A 28 -1.83 -0.02 -6.05
C ALA A 28 -1.58 0.05 -4.54
N SER A 29 -2.21 1.03 -3.88
CA SER A 29 -2.24 1.10 -2.43
C SER A 29 -3.18 0.02 -1.88
N LEU A 30 -2.73 -0.72 -0.87
CA LEU A 30 -3.47 -1.84 -0.31
C LEU A 30 -3.95 -1.52 1.11
N ALA A 31 -5.16 -1.97 1.43
CA ALA A 31 -5.66 -2.09 2.81
C ALA A 31 -5.72 -3.58 3.14
N GLU A 32 -4.87 -4.02 4.05
CA GLU A 32 -4.68 -5.44 4.36
C GLU A 32 -5.26 -5.75 5.74
N PHE A 33 -5.91 -6.91 5.85
CA PHE A 33 -6.56 -7.35 7.08
C PHE A 33 -6.35 -8.85 7.30
N THR A 34 -6.01 -9.22 8.52
CA THR A 34 -6.11 -10.59 9.03
C THR A 34 -7.01 -10.55 10.28
N LEU A 35 -8.25 -11.00 10.12
CA LEU A 35 -9.27 -10.93 11.18
C LEU A 35 -9.21 -12.14 12.12
N LYS A 36 -9.45 -11.92 13.42
CA LYS A 36 -9.51 -12.98 14.45
C LYS A 36 -8.30 -13.92 14.43
N ALA A 37 -7.12 -13.36 14.29
CA ALA A 37 -5.86 -14.08 14.25
C ALA A 37 -5.39 -14.47 15.67
N TRP A 38 -4.08 -14.41 15.91
CA TRP A 38 -3.49 -14.83 17.17
C TRP A 38 -4.04 -14.02 18.37
N GLY A 39 -4.49 -14.73 19.39
CA GLY A 39 -5.06 -14.12 20.60
C GLY A 39 -6.42 -13.44 20.38
N GLY A 40 -7.13 -13.74 19.28
CA GLY A 40 -8.41 -13.10 18.96
C GLY A 40 -8.26 -11.63 18.55
N GLN A 41 -7.08 -11.23 18.10
CA GLN A 41 -6.81 -9.90 17.57
C GLN A 41 -6.96 -9.88 16.06
N ASP A 42 -7.43 -8.75 15.56
CA ASP A 42 -7.27 -8.39 14.16
C ASP A 42 -5.90 -7.74 13.96
N PHE A 43 -5.29 -8.01 12.81
CA PHE A 43 -4.10 -7.34 12.31
C PHE A 43 -4.48 -6.62 11.03
N TYR A 44 -4.04 -5.38 10.89
CA TYR A 44 -4.35 -4.58 9.72
C TYR A 44 -3.28 -3.54 9.48
N ASP A 45 -3.17 -3.16 8.22
CA ASP A 45 -2.21 -2.18 7.75
C ASP A 45 -2.62 -1.58 6.41
N VAL A 46 -2.04 -0.43 6.09
CA VAL A 46 -2.04 0.09 4.73
C VAL A 46 -0.65 -0.15 4.16
N SER A 47 -0.57 -0.72 2.97
CA SER A 47 0.68 -1.12 2.35
C SER A 47 0.90 -0.45 1.00
N LEU A 48 2.11 0.09 0.85
CA LEU A 48 2.63 0.72 -0.36
C LEU A 48 3.81 -0.08 -0.94
N VAL A 49 4.00 -1.33 -0.48
CA VAL A 49 5.00 -2.26 -1.01
C VAL A 49 4.77 -2.51 -2.49
N ASP A 50 3.49 -2.62 -2.88
CA ASP A 50 3.03 -2.72 -4.27
C ASP A 50 2.78 -1.36 -4.92
N GLY A 51 3.40 -0.30 -4.41
CA GLY A 51 3.28 1.04 -4.95
C GLY A 51 2.10 1.84 -4.40
N TYR A 52 1.87 3.00 -4.99
CA TYR A 52 0.84 3.94 -4.59
C TYR A 52 0.03 4.38 -5.79
N ASN A 53 -1.29 4.47 -5.65
CA ASN A 53 -2.15 5.12 -6.65
C ASN A 53 -3.09 6.15 -6.03
N VAL A 54 -3.71 5.84 -4.89
CA VAL A 54 -4.60 6.74 -4.15
C VAL A 54 -4.31 6.68 -2.65
N PRO A 55 -4.55 7.76 -1.88
CA PRO A 55 -4.47 7.73 -0.43
C PRO A 55 -5.48 6.72 0.14
N VAL A 56 -5.03 5.90 1.08
CA VAL A 56 -5.87 4.95 1.82
C VAL A 56 -5.66 5.13 3.32
N LEU A 57 -6.76 5.16 4.07
CA LEU A 57 -6.78 5.17 5.53
C LEU A 57 -7.70 4.06 6.04
N ILE A 58 -7.24 3.32 7.05
CA ILE A 58 -8.08 2.41 7.84
C ILE A 58 -8.37 3.08 9.18
N ASP A 59 -9.65 3.35 9.45
CA ASP A 59 -10.12 3.88 10.73
C ASP A 59 -10.92 2.80 11.50
N PRO A 60 -10.38 2.24 12.60
CA PRO A 60 -11.10 1.28 13.43
C PRO A 60 -12.10 1.97 14.35
N HIS A 61 -13.25 1.33 14.55
CA HIS A 61 -14.30 1.76 15.46
C HIS A 61 -14.70 0.63 16.42
N GLY A 62 -14.82 0.97 17.70
CA GLY A 62 -14.93 -0.06 18.74
C GLY A 62 -13.62 -0.80 18.94
N GLY A 63 -13.66 -1.91 19.69
CA GLY A 63 -12.44 -2.63 20.10
C GLY A 63 -11.58 -1.86 21.11
N SER A 64 -10.47 -2.46 21.52
CA SER A 64 -9.48 -1.83 22.40
C SER A 64 -8.07 -1.97 21.82
N GLY A 65 -7.24 -0.95 22.07
CA GLY A 65 -5.85 -0.89 21.58
C GLY A 65 -5.70 -0.50 20.11
N CYS A 66 -6.78 -0.10 19.44
CA CYS A 66 -6.84 0.13 18.00
C CYS A 66 -6.24 1.49 17.63
N LYS A 67 -5.59 1.57 16.46
CA LYS A 67 -4.98 2.79 15.92
C LYS A 67 -5.31 2.90 14.43
N ARG A 68 -5.26 4.11 13.90
CA ARG A 68 -5.38 4.32 12.45
C ARG A 68 -4.16 3.76 11.72
N ALA A 69 -4.39 3.11 10.58
CA ALA A 69 -3.34 2.63 9.70
C ALA A 69 -3.41 3.37 8.35
N GLY A 70 -2.24 3.72 7.81
CA GLY A 70 -2.16 4.59 6.64
C GLY A 70 -2.67 6.01 6.92
N GLY A 71 -3.23 6.64 5.89
CA GLY A 71 -3.37 8.08 5.82
C GLY A 71 -2.05 8.72 5.39
N CYS A 72 -2.10 9.52 4.34
CA CYS A 72 -0.94 10.19 3.79
C CYS A 72 -1.08 11.69 4.03
N VAL A 73 -0.03 12.31 4.59
CA VAL A 73 0.05 13.77 4.77
C VAL A 73 0.40 14.51 3.47
N LYS A 74 0.81 13.75 2.44
CA LYS A 74 1.14 14.23 1.10
C LYS A 74 0.71 13.23 0.05
N ASP A 75 0.34 13.72 -1.13
CA ASP A 75 0.07 12.86 -2.28
C ASP A 75 1.39 12.43 -2.95
N ILE A 76 1.72 11.14 -2.87
CA ILE A 76 2.94 10.56 -3.44
C ILE A 76 2.99 10.76 -4.97
N ASN A 77 1.85 10.80 -5.67
CA ASN A 77 1.84 11.00 -7.13
C ASN A 77 2.45 12.37 -7.54
N SER A 78 2.39 13.37 -6.66
CA SER A 78 2.92 14.71 -6.89
C SER A 78 4.45 14.81 -6.76
N GLU A 79 5.06 13.93 -5.96
CA GLU A 79 6.51 13.87 -5.73
C GLU A 79 7.17 12.66 -6.43
N CYS A 80 6.37 11.82 -7.12
CA CYS A 80 6.85 10.59 -7.72
C CYS A 80 7.92 10.83 -8.80
N PRO A 81 9.14 10.25 -8.66
CA PRO A 81 10.19 10.36 -9.67
C PRO A 81 9.74 9.86 -11.04
N ALA A 82 10.21 10.51 -12.11
CA ALA A 82 9.82 10.15 -13.48
C ALA A 82 10.04 8.66 -13.80
N ALA A 83 11.14 8.06 -13.29
CA ALA A 83 11.47 6.65 -13.48
C ALA A 83 10.46 5.67 -12.83
N LEU A 84 9.70 6.14 -11.84
CA LEU A 84 8.72 5.34 -11.08
C LEU A 84 7.27 5.73 -11.40
N SER A 85 7.07 6.87 -12.06
CA SER A 85 5.75 7.39 -12.39
C SER A 85 5.03 6.54 -13.45
N VAL A 86 3.75 6.25 -13.20
CA VAL A 86 2.82 5.74 -14.20
C VAL A 86 1.99 6.91 -14.71
N LYS A 87 1.96 7.09 -16.04
CA LYS A 87 1.24 8.20 -16.68
C LYS A 87 -0.16 7.77 -17.08
N GLY A 88 -1.14 8.59 -16.73
CA GLY A 88 -2.50 8.47 -17.24
C GLY A 88 -2.63 9.01 -18.66
N HIS A 89 -3.83 8.91 -19.24
CA HIS A 89 -4.14 9.36 -20.60
C HIS A 89 -3.87 10.86 -20.82
N ASN A 90 -4.01 11.68 -19.77
CA ASN A 90 -3.76 13.11 -19.82
C ASN A 90 -2.31 13.50 -19.52
N GLY A 91 -1.40 12.52 -19.37
CA GLY A 91 0.02 12.74 -19.10
C GLY A 91 0.37 13.07 -17.64
N ASN A 92 -0.64 13.18 -16.75
CA ASN A 92 -0.42 13.29 -15.31
C ASN A 92 0.06 11.97 -14.72
N THR A 93 0.80 12.04 -13.62
CA THR A 93 1.13 10.84 -12.82
C THR A 93 -0.15 10.37 -12.12
N VAL A 94 -0.54 9.12 -12.35
CA VAL A 94 -1.73 8.50 -11.75
C VAL A 94 -1.38 7.43 -10.71
N ALA A 95 -0.16 6.93 -10.74
CA ALA A 95 0.37 6.02 -9.74
C ALA A 95 1.91 6.12 -9.68
N CYS A 96 2.48 5.69 -8.56
CA CYS A 96 3.91 5.64 -8.32
C CYS A 96 4.32 4.20 -7.97
N LYS A 97 5.26 3.64 -8.74
CA LYS A 97 5.86 2.34 -8.43
C LYS A 97 6.67 2.43 -7.14
N SER A 98 6.62 1.39 -6.32
CA SER A 98 7.62 1.18 -5.27
C SER A 98 9.00 0.93 -5.88
N GLY A 99 10.04 0.98 -5.06
CA GLY A 99 11.40 0.68 -5.52
C GLY A 99 11.51 -0.74 -6.09
N CYS A 100 10.83 -1.72 -5.48
CA CYS A 100 10.80 -3.09 -6.00
C CYS A 100 10.15 -3.17 -7.38
N LEU A 101 8.97 -2.56 -7.57
CA LEU A 101 8.28 -2.57 -8.86
C LEU A 101 9.02 -1.79 -9.96
N GLY A 102 9.72 -0.72 -9.58
CA GLY A 102 10.44 0.13 -10.51
C GLY A 102 11.79 -0.43 -10.94
N TYR A 103 12.59 -0.87 -9.97
CA TYR A 103 13.99 -1.26 -10.20
C TYR A 103 14.20 -2.78 -10.20
N ASN A 104 13.32 -3.54 -9.54
CA ASN A 104 13.32 -5.01 -9.50
C ASN A 104 14.65 -5.65 -9.06
N THR A 105 15.41 -4.95 -8.21
CA THR A 105 16.63 -5.49 -7.61
C THR A 105 16.31 -6.28 -6.34
N ASP A 106 17.20 -7.20 -5.97
CA ASP A 106 17.01 -7.98 -4.73
C ASP A 106 17.02 -7.11 -3.48
N GLN A 107 17.74 -5.98 -3.51
CA GLN A 107 17.78 -5.02 -2.41
C GLN A 107 16.44 -4.28 -2.27
N GLU A 108 15.85 -3.82 -3.36
CA GLU A 108 14.57 -3.10 -3.33
C GLU A 108 13.39 -4.02 -3.00
N CYS A 109 13.49 -5.29 -3.40
CA CYS A 109 12.46 -6.30 -3.17
C CYS A 109 12.67 -7.16 -1.92
N CYS A 110 13.73 -6.91 -1.15
CA CYS A 110 14.10 -7.74 0.01
C CYS A 110 14.20 -9.25 -0.31
N ARG A 111 14.91 -9.61 -1.38
CA ARG A 111 15.07 -11.01 -1.83
C ARG A 111 16.50 -11.51 -1.63
N GLY A 112 16.68 -12.82 -1.67
CA GLY A 112 18.01 -13.45 -1.67
C GLY A 112 18.85 -13.02 -0.46
N ALA A 113 19.99 -12.40 -0.72
CA ALA A 113 20.89 -11.90 0.34
C ALA A 113 20.25 -10.81 1.23
N TYR A 114 19.18 -10.16 0.76
CA TYR A 114 18.43 -9.12 1.49
C TYR A 114 17.11 -9.66 2.06
N GLY A 115 16.89 -10.98 2.08
CA GLY A 115 15.64 -11.61 2.52
C GLY A 115 15.43 -11.68 4.04
N THR A 116 16.06 -10.79 4.81
CA THR A 116 15.90 -10.71 6.26
C THR A 116 15.83 -9.25 6.72
N PRO A 117 15.12 -8.94 7.83
CA PRO A 117 14.98 -7.57 8.32
C PRO A 117 16.32 -6.86 8.61
N ASP A 118 17.33 -7.61 9.04
CA ASP A 118 18.68 -7.08 9.33
C ASP A 118 19.47 -6.72 8.05
N LYS A 119 19.06 -7.24 6.89
CA LYS A 119 19.77 -7.03 5.61
C LYS A 119 18.99 -6.18 4.62
N CYS A 120 17.66 -6.21 4.64
CA CYS A 120 16.87 -5.31 3.81
C CYS A 120 16.70 -3.97 4.51
N HIS A 121 17.50 -2.99 4.10
CA HIS A 121 17.36 -1.64 4.57
C HIS A 121 16.39 -0.85 3.70
N ARG A 122 15.68 0.10 4.33
CA ARG A 122 14.78 1.02 3.64
C ARG A 122 15.51 1.78 2.54
N SER A 123 15.01 1.72 1.30
CA SER A 123 15.56 2.44 0.16
C SER A 123 15.11 3.91 0.13
N ALA A 124 15.66 4.71 -0.79
CA ALA A 124 15.27 6.11 -0.95
C ALA A 124 13.80 6.25 -1.35
N THR A 125 13.30 5.38 -2.23
CA THR A 125 11.88 5.35 -2.64
C THR A 125 10.98 4.98 -1.46
N ALA A 126 11.36 3.95 -0.70
CA ALA A 126 10.60 3.56 0.50
C ALA A 126 10.60 4.68 1.54
N GLN A 127 11.72 5.39 1.74
CA GLN A 127 11.76 6.55 2.63
C GLN A 127 10.82 7.67 2.17
N MET A 128 10.77 7.98 0.88
CA MET A 128 9.83 8.97 0.33
C MET A 128 8.37 8.58 0.58
N PHE A 129 8.01 7.29 0.40
CA PHE A 129 6.68 6.80 0.71
C PHE A 129 6.37 6.90 2.20
N LYS A 130 7.36 6.60 3.05
CA LYS A 130 7.21 6.68 4.51
C LYS A 130 7.05 8.11 5.00
N ASP A 131 7.76 9.06 4.41
CA ASP A 131 7.65 10.48 4.73
C ASP A 131 6.26 11.02 4.37
N ALA A 132 5.68 10.54 3.26
CA ALA A 132 4.32 10.89 2.85
C ALA A 132 3.24 10.18 3.68
N CYS A 133 3.45 8.92 4.07
CA CYS A 133 2.48 8.08 4.77
C CYS A 133 3.16 7.35 5.97
N PRO A 134 3.37 8.04 7.11
CA PRO A 134 4.20 7.53 8.22
C PRO A 134 3.73 6.24 8.87
N THR A 135 2.45 5.92 8.73
CA THR A 135 1.77 4.76 9.32
C THR A 135 1.44 3.68 8.28
N ALA A 136 1.93 3.80 7.05
CA ALA A 136 1.82 2.77 6.02
C ALA A 136 3.13 1.98 5.88
N TYR A 137 3.04 0.73 5.44
CA TYR A 137 4.20 -0.04 5.01
C TYR A 137 4.79 0.61 3.77
N SER A 138 6.07 0.97 3.86
CA SER A 138 6.83 1.54 2.73
C SER A 138 7.71 0.51 2.00
N TYR A 139 8.02 -0.61 2.66
CA TYR A 139 8.80 -1.74 2.14
C TYR A 139 8.50 -3.00 2.99
N ALA A 140 9.02 -4.16 2.57
CA ALA A 140 8.59 -5.47 3.09
C ALA A 140 8.81 -5.73 4.59
N TYR A 141 9.74 -5.02 5.26
CA TYR A 141 10.03 -5.22 6.69
C TYR A 141 9.78 -3.97 7.54
N ASP A 142 8.80 -3.15 7.16
CA ASP A 142 8.43 -1.91 7.86
C ASP A 142 7.47 -2.14 9.06
N ASP A 143 7.49 -3.32 9.68
CA ASP A 143 6.52 -3.77 10.70
C ASP A 143 6.42 -2.83 11.90
N GLY A 144 7.57 -2.35 12.38
CA GLY A 144 7.67 -1.63 13.66
C GLY A 144 6.86 -0.33 13.74
N SER A 145 6.42 0.21 12.60
CA SER A 145 5.61 1.43 12.53
C SER A 145 4.34 1.30 11.68
N SER A 146 4.07 0.10 11.14
CA SER A 146 3.07 -0.10 10.09
C SER A 146 2.12 -1.26 10.36
N THR A 147 2.45 -2.16 11.29
CA THR A 147 1.51 -3.20 11.76
C THR A 147 0.67 -2.68 12.92
N PHE A 148 -0.65 -2.77 12.78
CA PHE A 148 -1.58 -2.40 13.82
C PHE A 148 -2.42 -3.59 14.24
N THR A 149 -2.73 -3.65 15.52
CA THR A 149 -3.64 -4.65 16.07
C THR A 149 -4.84 -3.98 16.73
N CYS A 150 -5.91 -4.75 16.84
CA CYS A 150 -7.13 -4.33 17.51
C CYS A 150 -7.86 -5.59 18.00
N GLN A 151 -8.60 -5.50 19.11
CA GLN A 151 -9.46 -6.61 19.50
C GLN A 151 -10.52 -6.88 18.42
N ALA A 152 -10.79 -8.15 18.11
CA ALA A 152 -11.70 -8.56 17.03
C ALA A 152 -13.21 -8.28 17.26
N THR A 153 -13.50 -7.30 18.12
CA THR A 153 -14.82 -6.69 18.31
C THR A 153 -14.95 -5.35 17.58
N ALA A 154 -13.91 -4.91 16.88
CA ALA A 154 -13.94 -3.69 16.09
C ALA A 154 -14.61 -3.87 14.73
N THR A 155 -15.08 -2.74 14.21
CA THR A 155 -15.44 -2.55 12.80
C THR A 155 -14.45 -1.56 12.17
N TYR A 156 -14.34 -1.56 10.85
CA TYR A 156 -13.35 -0.74 10.14
C TYR A 156 -14.00 0.06 9.02
N THR A 157 -13.55 1.29 8.87
CA THR A 157 -13.83 2.13 7.70
C THR A 157 -12.56 2.20 6.86
N VAL A 158 -12.63 1.81 5.58
CA VAL A 158 -11.57 2.06 4.61
C VAL A 158 -11.94 3.31 3.82
N GLN A 159 -11.14 4.36 3.97
CA GLN A 159 -11.36 5.65 3.32
C GLN A 159 -10.37 5.87 2.18
N PHE A 160 -10.90 6.23 1.01
CA PHE A 160 -10.17 6.71 -0.16
C PHE A 160 -10.38 8.22 -0.28
N CYS A 161 -9.35 9.00 -0.62
CA CYS A 161 -9.44 10.46 -0.77
C CYS A 161 -9.00 10.91 -2.16
#